data_AF-A0A0F9VTK9-F1
#
_entry.id   AF-A0A0F9VTK9-F1
#
_cell.length_a   1.000
_cell.length_b   1.000
_cell.length_c   1.000
_cell.angle_alpha   90.00
_cell.angle_beta   90.00
_cell.angle_gamma   90.00
#
_symmetry.space_group_name_H-M   'P 1'
#
loop_
_entity.id
_entity.type
_entity.pdbx_description
1 polymer ?
#
loop_
_entity_poly.entity_id
_entity_poly.type
_entity_poly.pdbx_seq_one_letter_code
_entity_poly.pdbx_strand_id
1 'polypeptide(L)'
;MPFIHPAIFWTGLAAVAVPILIHLLNRRRFRLRDWAAMQFIRQALRRHRRRLQIEQLILLALRCLIIALLAAALARFTGCGSLALLPSAEVGRTTIFVLDDSVSMGQKLGPTTAFDLATADLAEQLDLLPDGETVAIRRTSDRDDSPLFAMNFVTDRTSLVTKLQTLQPSDGRADLAAALGWGAKLSAWVRARLGARSLRDRDVPDTAVILFTSGSENVPKAVPLTHRNMLTNIADGWDCFSISPADSMLGLLPPFHSFGLTVSILLPMCLGLRAVYHPNPTDGAAGGEMIHAYKATILAGTPTFLSGIVRASGADKLGSLRLVISGAEKCPDRVYRALARRCPQTTVLEGYGVTECSPIVAVNHEDSPRAGTIGQVMGSLEYALVDPQTNRRVAPGDRGVLLVRGPSVFGGYLNYDGPSPFVEFDGRQWYRTGDLVTEDDGG
;
A
#
# COMPACT_ATOMS: atom_id res chain seq x y z
N MET A 1 25.76 17.07 -8.49
CA MET A 1 26.05 17.79 -7.22
C MET A 1 25.03 17.35 -6.16
N PRO A 2 25.43 17.14 -4.89
CA PRO A 2 24.65 16.40 -3.89
C PRO A 2 23.49 17.19 -3.22
N PHE A 3 23.03 18.28 -3.82
CA PHE A 3 21.99 19.16 -3.28
C PHE A 3 21.04 19.63 -4.39
N ILE A 4 19.73 19.69 -4.11
CA ILE A 4 18.71 20.19 -5.04
C ILE A 4 18.88 21.70 -5.28
N HIS A 5 19.29 22.44 -4.25
CA HIS A 5 19.56 23.88 -4.34
C HIS A 5 21.01 24.19 -3.95
N PRO A 6 21.97 24.02 -4.88
CA PRO A 6 23.40 24.18 -4.58
C PRO A 6 23.76 25.61 -4.13
N ALA A 7 23.06 26.63 -4.67
CA ALA A 7 23.26 28.02 -4.23
C ALA A 7 22.85 28.24 -2.75
N ILE A 8 21.79 27.57 -2.28
CA ILE A 8 21.34 27.64 -0.87
C ILE A 8 22.35 26.93 0.05
N PHE A 9 22.94 25.82 -0.41
CA PHE A 9 24.00 25.16 0.35
C PHE A 9 25.23 26.05 0.51
N TRP A 10 25.76 26.63 -0.57
CA TRP A 10 26.96 27.46 -0.49
C TRP A 10 26.75 28.75 0.31
N THR A 11 25.57 29.37 0.21
CA THR A 11 25.21 30.53 1.03
C THR A 11 25.02 30.16 2.51
N GLY A 12 24.38 29.03 2.81
CA GLY A 12 24.25 28.50 4.17
C GLY A 12 25.60 28.07 4.78
N LEU A 13 26.50 27.51 3.97
CA LEU A 13 27.86 27.17 4.37
C LEU A 13 28.69 28.44 4.65
N ALA A 14 28.53 29.50 3.85
CA ALA A 14 29.14 30.80 4.13
C ALA A 14 28.63 31.39 5.46
N ALA A 15 27.38 31.14 5.84
CA ALA A 15 26.82 31.57 7.12
C ALA A 15 27.47 30.87 8.34
N VAL A 16 28.18 29.74 8.16
CA VAL A 16 28.99 29.10 9.22
C VAL A 16 30.13 30.01 9.70
N ALA A 17 30.56 30.98 8.89
CA ALA A 17 31.54 31.98 9.30
C ALA A 17 30.98 32.97 10.34
N VAL A 18 29.65 33.12 10.46
CA VAL A 18 29.03 34.12 11.35
C VAL A 18 29.33 33.87 12.83
N PRO A 19 29.15 32.67 13.41
CA PRO A 19 29.59 32.37 14.78
C PRO A 19 31.08 32.60 15.02
N ILE A 20 31.92 32.32 14.02
CA ILE A 20 33.38 32.51 14.09
C ILE A 20 33.71 34.00 14.16
N LEU A 21 33.11 34.81 13.28
CA LEU A 21 33.28 36.26 13.26
C LEU A 21 32.81 36.91 14.56
N ILE A 22 31.63 36.50 15.07
CA ILE A 22 31.11 36.97 16.36
C ILE A 22 32.07 36.60 17.49
N HIS A 23 32.61 35.36 17.52
CA HIS A 23 33.56 34.93 18.53
C HIS A 23 34.85 35.77 18.51
N LEU A 24 35.39 36.04 17.32
CA LEU A 24 36.60 36.86 17.15
C LEU A 24 36.37 38.33 17.53
N LEU A 25 35.22 38.91 17.16
CA LEU A 25 34.83 40.27 17.54
C LEU A 25 34.67 40.40 19.06
N ASN A 26 34.05 39.42 19.70
CA ASN A 26 33.86 39.44 21.15
C ASN A 26 35.19 39.30 21.91
N ARG A 27 36.15 38.54 21.35
CA ARG A 27 37.53 38.51 21.88
C ARG A 27 38.27 39.85 21.76
N ARG A 28 37.97 40.65 20.73
CA ARG A 28 38.61 41.97 20.52
C ARG A 28 38.03 43.08 21.38
N ARG A 29 36.78 42.96 21.85
CA ARG A 29 36.09 44.00 22.64
C ARG A 29 36.69 44.23 24.03
N PHE A 30 37.35 43.25 24.62
CA PHE A 30 37.90 43.37 25.97
C PHE A 30 39.40 43.68 25.93
N ARG A 31 39.77 44.96 26.08
CA ARG A 31 41.14 45.34 26.42
C ARG A 31 41.37 45.04 27.90
N LEU A 32 42.22 44.06 28.18
CA LEU A 32 42.67 43.77 29.54
C LEU A 32 43.49 44.98 30.04
N ARG A 33 42.99 45.69 31.04
CA ARG A 33 43.80 46.64 31.83
C ARG A 33 44.48 45.88 32.95
N ASP A 34 45.80 45.97 33.01
CA ASP A 34 46.58 45.34 34.07
C ASP A 34 46.55 46.22 35.32
N TRP A 35 45.96 45.70 36.40
CA TRP A 35 45.91 46.33 37.72
C TRP A 35 46.59 45.40 38.75
N ALA A 36 47.40 45.95 39.66
CA ALA A 36 48.32 45.20 40.51
C ALA A 36 47.63 44.11 41.37
N ALA A 37 46.42 44.37 41.87
CA ALA A 37 45.64 43.42 42.68
C ALA A 37 45.14 42.19 41.88
N MET A 38 45.14 42.25 40.55
CA MET A 38 44.61 41.19 39.67
C MET A 38 45.63 40.08 39.36
N GLN A 39 46.90 40.25 39.76
CA GLN A 39 47.97 39.29 39.48
C GLN A 39 47.72 37.94 40.17
N PHE A 40 47.17 37.97 41.38
CA PHE A 40 46.83 36.78 42.18
C PHE A 40 45.70 35.96 41.52
N ILE A 41 44.64 36.64 41.06
CA ILE A 41 43.51 36.04 40.33
C ILE A 41 43.97 35.49 38.98
N ARG A 42 44.89 36.17 38.28
CA ARG A 42 45.50 35.67 37.04
C ARG A 42 46.28 34.38 37.26
N GLN A 43 46.96 34.22 38.38
CA GLN A 43 47.75 33.02 38.69
C GLN A 43 46.84 31.83 39.02
N ALA A 44 45.72 32.06 39.72
CA ALA A 44 44.68 31.06 39.97
C ALA A 44 43.94 30.63 38.67
N LEU A 45 43.61 31.59 37.79
CA LEU A 45 42.92 31.32 36.52
C LEU A 45 43.79 30.61 35.47
N ARG A 46 45.12 30.67 35.56
CA ARG A 46 46.02 29.94 34.64
C ARG A 46 45.74 28.43 34.64
N ARG A 47 45.37 27.85 35.80
CA ARG A 47 45.00 26.42 35.92
C ARG A 47 43.70 26.08 35.18
N HIS A 48 42.74 27.00 35.11
CA HIS A 48 41.44 26.77 34.46
C HIS A 48 41.34 27.35 33.03
N ARG A 49 42.31 28.15 32.59
CA ARG A 49 42.31 28.81 31.27
C ARG A 49 42.21 27.81 30.11
N ARG A 50 42.90 26.66 30.19
CA ARG A 50 42.83 25.62 29.15
C ARG A 50 41.43 25.02 29.04
N ARG A 51 40.80 24.69 30.17
CA ARG A 51 39.44 24.15 30.21
C ARG A 51 38.41 25.12 29.61
N LEU A 52 38.48 26.39 30.01
CA LEU A 52 37.59 27.44 29.48
C LEU A 52 37.78 27.65 27.98
N GLN A 53 39.02 27.56 27.48
CA GLN A 53 39.30 27.64 26.04
C GLN A 53 38.71 26.44 25.28
N ILE A 54 38.83 25.23 25.83
CA ILE A 54 38.25 24.02 25.24
C ILE A 54 36.73 24.11 25.22
N GLU A 55 36.09 24.49 26.33
CA GLU A 55 34.63 24.66 26.39
C GLU A 55 34.14 25.69 25.37
N GLN A 56 34.84 26.81 25.20
CA GLN A 56 34.51 27.82 24.19
C GLN A 56 34.68 27.31 22.75
N LEU A 57 35.72 26.52 22.48
CA LEU A 57 35.93 25.92 21.16
C LEU A 57 34.87 24.87 20.84
N ILE A 58 34.46 24.06 21.82
CA ILE A 58 33.38 23.08 21.67
C ILE A 58 32.05 23.81 21.38
N LEU A 59 31.73 24.85 22.16
CA LEU A 59 30.51 25.64 21.93
C LEU A 59 30.51 26.35 20.57
N LEU A 60 31.66 26.82 20.10
CA LEU A 60 31.81 27.40 18.77
C LEU A 60 31.60 26.33 17.68
N ALA A 61 32.25 25.17 17.81
CA ALA A 61 32.10 24.06 16.88
C ALA A 61 30.63 23.58 16.79
N LEU A 62 29.94 23.50 17.92
CA LEU A 62 28.53 23.09 17.97
C LEU A 62 27.61 24.11 17.29
N ARG A 63 27.84 25.41 17.46
CA ARG A 63 27.10 26.47 16.74
C ARG A 63 27.33 26.42 15.23
N CYS A 64 28.59 26.21 14.81
CA CYS A 64 28.92 26.02 13.40
C CYS A 64 28.25 24.76 12.82
N LEU A 65 28.23 23.66 13.58
CA LEU A 65 27.59 22.41 13.19
C LEU A 65 26.07 22.57 13.00
N ILE A 66 25.38 23.27 13.91
CA ILE A 66 23.93 23.52 13.79
C ILE A 66 23.61 24.29 12.50
N ILE A 67 24.38 25.34 12.18
CA ILE A 67 24.17 26.13 10.95
C ILE A 67 24.46 25.27 9.71
N ALA A 68 25.52 24.45 9.74
CA ALA A 68 25.85 23.55 8.63
C ALA A 68 24.75 22.49 8.40
N LEU A 69 24.21 21.91 9.47
CA LEU A 69 23.10 20.95 9.41
C LEU A 69 21.81 21.61 8.89
N LEU A 70 21.51 22.83 9.34
CA LEU A 70 20.36 23.61 8.84
C LEU A 70 20.51 23.93 7.36
N ALA A 71 21.70 24.36 6.92
CA ALA A 71 22.01 24.59 5.51
C ALA A 71 21.85 23.33 4.67
N ALA A 72 22.34 22.17 5.16
CA ALA A 72 22.18 20.89 4.48
C ALA A 72 20.71 20.43 4.39
N ALA A 73 19.93 20.66 5.45
CA ALA A 73 18.50 20.36 5.48
C ALA A 73 17.70 21.25 4.51
N LEU A 74 17.94 22.56 4.52
CA LEU A 74 17.27 23.53 3.63
C LEU A 74 17.69 23.37 2.17
N ALA A 75 18.96 23.09 1.91
CA ALA A 75 19.45 22.80 0.56
C ALA A 75 19.02 21.42 0.04
N ARG A 76 18.32 20.64 0.87
CA ARG A 76 17.82 19.29 0.60
C ARG A 76 18.95 18.38 0.11
N PHE A 77 19.84 18.03 1.03
CA PHE A 77 20.93 17.08 0.78
C PHE A 77 20.39 15.76 0.24
N THR A 78 20.83 15.36 -0.95
CA THR A 78 20.38 14.15 -1.65
C THR A 78 21.35 12.98 -1.46
N GLY A 79 22.29 13.08 -0.52
CA GLY A 79 23.36 12.10 -0.29
C GLY A 79 24.64 12.40 -1.08
N CYS A 80 25.73 11.74 -0.72
CA CYS A 80 26.97 11.75 -1.50
C CYS A 80 26.73 11.01 -2.82
N GLY A 81 26.73 11.74 -3.95
CA GLY A 81 26.92 11.11 -5.25
C GLY A 81 28.26 10.36 -5.23
N SER A 82 28.20 9.04 -5.42
CA SER A 82 29.30 8.08 -5.60
C SER A 82 30.65 8.48 -4.98
N LEU A 83 30.76 8.40 -3.65
CA LEU A 83 32.03 8.02 -3.03
C LEU A 83 32.03 6.48 -2.98
N ALA A 84 32.30 5.89 -4.14
CA ALA A 84 32.52 4.46 -4.30
C ALA A 84 33.87 4.09 -3.65
N LEU A 85 33.87 3.97 -2.32
CA LEU A 85 34.99 3.41 -1.53
C LEU A 85 34.84 1.89 -1.33
N LEU A 86 33.80 1.29 -1.90
CA LEU A 86 33.61 -0.15 -1.94
C LEU A 86 33.28 -0.55 -3.39
N PRO A 87 33.75 -1.73 -3.85
CA PRO A 87 33.46 -2.19 -5.19
C PRO A 87 31.94 -2.23 -5.36
N SER A 88 31.46 -1.67 -6.45
CA SER A 88 30.13 -1.92 -6.96
C SER A 88 29.96 -3.43 -7.13
N ALA A 89 29.37 -4.07 -6.14
CA ALA A 89 28.86 -5.43 -6.30
C ALA A 89 27.81 -5.36 -7.41
N GLU A 90 27.95 -6.25 -8.39
CA GLU A 90 26.90 -6.50 -9.38
C GLU A 90 25.55 -6.55 -8.67
N VAL A 91 24.55 -5.87 -9.24
CA VAL A 91 23.20 -5.86 -8.69
C VAL A 91 22.58 -7.22 -8.98
N GLY A 92 22.96 -8.22 -8.21
CA GLY A 92 22.27 -9.50 -8.14
C GLY A 92 20.85 -9.26 -7.63
N ARG A 93 19.86 -9.95 -8.21
CA ARG A 93 18.48 -9.87 -7.73
C ARG A 93 18.44 -10.44 -6.31
N THR A 94 17.81 -9.71 -5.39
CA THR A 94 17.55 -10.17 -4.03
C THR A 94 16.09 -10.52 -3.88
N THR A 95 15.82 -11.79 -3.57
CA THR A 95 14.49 -12.32 -3.33
C THR A 95 14.30 -12.49 -1.82
N ILE A 96 13.29 -11.84 -1.26
CA ILE A 96 12.98 -11.91 0.17
C ILE A 96 11.64 -12.60 0.34
N PHE A 97 11.64 -13.73 1.05
CA PHE A 97 10.42 -14.41 1.47
C PHE A 97 10.03 -13.98 2.88
N VAL A 98 8.75 -13.67 3.07
CA VAL A 98 8.16 -13.44 4.38
C VAL A 98 7.30 -14.66 4.71
N LEU A 99 7.72 -15.43 5.70
CA LEU A 99 7.04 -16.63 6.14
C LEU A 99 6.16 -16.29 7.35
N ASP A 100 4.84 -16.33 7.17
CA ASP A 100 3.92 -16.31 8.30
C ASP A 100 4.07 -17.61 9.10
N ASP A 101 4.42 -17.45 10.36
CA ASP A 101 4.62 -18.53 11.32
C ASP A 101 3.74 -18.30 12.57
N SER A 102 2.68 -17.51 12.44
CA SER A 102 1.77 -17.23 13.54
C SER A 102 0.98 -18.45 13.99
N VAL A 103 0.35 -18.35 15.17
CA VAL A 103 -0.53 -19.40 15.72
C VAL A 103 -1.58 -19.90 14.72
N SER A 104 -2.14 -19.01 13.88
CA SER A 104 -3.14 -19.42 12.87
C SER A 104 -2.58 -20.40 11.84
N MET A 105 -1.28 -20.40 11.60
CA MET A 105 -0.63 -21.33 10.67
C MET A 105 -0.61 -22.77 11.21
N GLY A 106 -0.90 -22.97 12.50
CA GLY A 106 -1.16 -24.29 13.08
C GLY A 106 -2.51 -24.92 12.69
N GLN A 107 -3.36 -24.21 11.93
CA GLN A 107 -4.64 -24.75 11.46
C GLN A 107 -4.42 -25.99 10.59
N LYS A 108 -5.13 -27.08 10.90
CA LYS A 108 -5.10 -28.31 10.09
C LYS A 108 -5.95 -28.16 8.83
N LEU A 109 -5.38 -28.51 7.69
CA LEU A 109 -6.00 -28.57 6.38
C LEU A 109 -5.86 -30.01 5.84
N GLY A 110 -6.67 -30.92 6.40
CA GLY A 110 -6.54 -32.36 6.15
C GLY A 110 -5.41 -32.98 7.00
N PRO A 111 -4.44 -33.71 6.41
CA PRO A 111 -3.34 -34.34 7.15
C PRO A 111 -2.21 -33.38 7.53
N THR A 112 -2.13 -32.21 6.90
CA THR A 112 -1.09 -31.20 7.10
C THR A 112 -1.64 -29.95 7.79
N THR A 113 -0.74 -29.08 8.27
CA THR A 113 -1.09 -27.74 8.73
C THR A 113 -0.93 -26.71 7.61
N ALA A 114 -1.51 -25.52 7.78
CA ALA A 114 -1.27 -24.39 6.89
C ALA A 114 0.23 -24.01 6.84
N PHE A 115 0.95 -24.18 7.95
CA PHE A 115 2.40 -23.97 8.03
C PHE A 115 3.19 -25.00 7.20
N ASP A 116 2.81 -26.28 7.24
CA ASP A 116 3.45 -27.32 6.44
C ASP A 116 3.28 -27.04 4.93
N LEU A 117 2.08 -26.61 4.53
CA LEU A 117 1.82 -26.22 3.14
C LEU A 117 2.65 -25.00 2.72
N ALA A 118 2.75 -23.98 3.59
CA ALA A 118 3.52 -22.77 3.30
C ALA A 118 5.03 -23.04 3.19
N THR A 119 5.57 -23.92 4.03
CA THR A 119 6.98 -24.32 3.97
C THR A 119 7.28 -25.20 2.74
N ALA A 120 6.34 -26.06 2.33
CA ALA A 120 6.44 -26.84 1.10
C ALA A 120 6.39 -25.95 -0.16
N ASP A 121 5.45 -25.01 -0.24
CA ASP A 121 5.37 -24.03 -1.34
C ASP A 121 6.64 -23.17 -1.41
N LEU A 122 7.12 -22.69 -0.26
CA LEU A 122 8.38 -21.94 -0.20
C LEU A 122 9.57 -22.77 -0.70
N ALA A 123 9.63 -24.06 -0.39
CA ALA A 123 10.67 -24.94 -0.92
C ALA A 123 10.60 -25.07 -2.45
N GLU A 124 9.40 -25.23 -3.01
CA GLU A 124 9.19 -25.24 -4.46
C GLU A 124 9.61 -23.92 -5.12
N GLN A 125 9.25 -22.77 -4.51
CA GLN A 125 9.66 -21.46 -5.01
C GLN A 125 11.18 -21.27 -5.00
N LEU A 126 11.88 -21.80 -3.99
CA LEU A 126 13.35 -21.76 -3.93
C LEU A 126 13.99 -22.56 -5.06
N ASP A 127 13.38 -23.69 -5.45
CA ASP A 127 13.87 -24.52 -6.56
C ASP A 127 13.69 -23.84 -7.92
N LEU A 128 12.68 -22.98 -8.07
CA LEU A 128 12.43 -22.21 -9.29
C LEU A 128 13.35 -20.99 -9.47
N LEU A 129 14.09 -20.57 -8.44
CA LEU A 129 14.97 -19.41 -8.53
C LEU A 129 16.21 -19.67 -9.42
N PRO A 130 16.68 -18.68 -10.20
CA PRO A 130 17.94 -18.78 -10.94
C PRO A 130 19.15 -18.92 -10.01
N ASP A 131 20.19 -19.59 -10.50
CA ASP A 131 21.48 -19.66 -9.81
C ASP A 131 22.13 -18.26 -9.71
N GLY A 132 22.70 -17.95 -8.55
CA GLY A 132 23.36 -16.66 -8.29
C GLY A 132 22.46 -15.56 -7.69
N GLU A 133 21.17 -15.82 -7.47
CA GLU A 133 20.32 -14.90 -6.71
C GLU A 133 20.67 -14.88 -5.22
N THR A 134 20.35 -13.76 -4.57
CA THR A 134 20.48 -13.61 -3.12
C THR A 134 19.11 -13.85 -2.49
N VAL A 135 19.02 -14.76 -1.52
CA VAL A 135 17.74 -15.09 -0.86
C VAL A 135 17.82 -14.82 0.62
N ALA A 136 16.78 -14.19 1.16
CA ALA A 136 16.54 -14.06 2.59
C ALA A 136 15.13 -14.54 2.93
N ILE A 137 14.99 -15.29 4.04
CA ILE A 137 13.68 -15.68 4.56
C ILE A 137 13.52 -15.07 5.95
N ARG A 138 12.38 -14.41 6.16
CA ARG A 138 12.05 -13.73 7.39
C ARG A 138 10.77 -14.31 7.97
N ARG A 139 10.81 -14.80 9.21
CA ARG A 139 9.58 -15.20 9.90
C ARG A 139 8.90 -13.98 10.51
N THR A 140 7.58 -13.98 10.49
CA THR A 140 6.78 -12.88 11.02
C THR A 140 6.83 -12.76 12.54
N SER A 141 7.18 -13.84 13.26
CA SER A 141 7.27 -13.87 14.72
C SER A 141 8.66 -13.54 15.27
N ASP A 142 9.70 -13.53 14.42
CA ASP A 142 11.07 -13.21 14.82
C ASP A 142 11.12 -11.84 15.52
N ARG A 143 12.01 -11.68 16.51
CA ARG A 143 12.14 -10.41 17.29
C ARG A 143 13.51 -9.75 17.15
N ASP A 144 14.42 -10.37 16.41
CA ASP A 144 15.77 -9.88 16.15
C ASP A 144 15.95 -9.64 14.65
N ASP A 145 16.75 -8.65 14.24
CA ASP A 145 17.00 -8.22 12.86
C ASP A 145 17.69 -9.27 11.97
N SER A 146 18.16 -10.38 12.56
CA SER A 146 18.82 -11.45 11.80
C SER A 146 17.82 -12.26 10.98
N PRO A 147 17.90 -12.28 9.63
CA PRO A 147 17.08 -13.18 8.83
C PRO A 147 17.41 -14.64 9.15
N LEU A 148 16.46 -15.55 8.95
CA LEU A 148 16.65 -16.98 9.24
C LEU A 148 17.76 -17.60 8.37
N PHE A 149 17.97 -17.02 7.18
CA PHE A 149 19.07 -17.26 6.26
C PHE A 149 19.68 -15.93 5.83
N ALA A 150 21.01 -15.82 5.79
CA ALA A 150 21.66 -14.59 5.31
C ALA A 150 21.42 -14.41 3.80
N MET A 151 21.72 -13.23 3.26
CA MET A 151 21.38 -12.92 1.86
C MET A 151 22.16 -13.74 0.81
N ASN A 152 23.10 -14.62 1.18
CA ASN A 152 23.99 -15.31 0.23
C ASN A 152 23.68 -16.80 0.03
N PHE A 153 22.46 -17.27 0.33
CA PHE A 153 22.20 -18.70 0.58
C PHE A 153 21.68 -19.55 -0.61
N VAL A 154 21.45 -19.01 -1.81
CA VAL A 154 20.91 -19.81 -2.95
C VAL A 154 21.88 -20.92 -3.41
N THR A 155 23.15 -20.83 -3.05
CA THR A 155 24.17 -21.82 -3.41
C THR A 155 24.03 -23.18 -2.70
N ASP A 156 23.24 -23.29 -1.62
CA ASP A 156 23.01 -24.55 -0.90
C ASP A 156 21.50 -24.80 -0.66
N ARG A 157 20.77 -25.03 -1.76
CA ARG A 157 19.31 -25.21 -1.78
C ARG A 157 18.85 -26.39 -0.92
N THR A 158 19.56 -27.51 -0.97
CA THR A 158 19.22 -28.72 -0.21
C THR A 158 19.24 -28.46 1.30
N SER A 159 20.24 -27.74 1.79
CA SER A 159 20.34 -27.34 3.19
C SER A 159 19.24 -26.35 3.60
N LEU A 160 18.88 -25.41 2.72
CA LEU A 160 17.77 -24.48 2.94
C LEU A 160 16.44 -25.21 3.08
N VAL A 161 16.12 -26.11 2.15
CA VAL A 161 14.87 -26.91 2.17
C VAL A 161 14.82 -27.80 3.41
N THR A 162 15.93 -28.46 3.77
CA THR A 162 16.01 -29.29 4.98
C THR A 162 15.76 -28.45 6.24
N LYS A 163 16.34 -27.24 6.31
CA LYS A 163 16.14 -26.35 7.45
C LYS A 163 14.73 -25.76 7.50
N LEU A 164 14.09 -25.52 6.36
CA LEU A 164 12.68 -25.11 6.29
C LEU A 164 11.74 -26.18 6.84
N GLN A 165 11.97 -27.45 6.48
CA GLN A 165 11.17 -28.59 6.93
C GLN A 165 11.27 -28.87 8.44
N THR A 166 12.30 -28.37 9.11
CA THR A 166 12.45 -28.52 10.57
C THR A 166 11.79 -27.40 11.38
N LEU A 167 11.30 -26.35 10.72
CA LEU A 167 10.62 -25.26 11.40
C LEU A 167 9.26 -25.71 11.94
N GLN A 168 8.84 -25.03 13.00
CA GLN A 168 7.51 -25.17 13.58
C GLN A 168 6.87 -23.78 13.64
N PRO A 169 5.53 -23.70 13.57
CA PRO A 169 4.83 -22.45 13.80
C PRO A 169 5.12 -21.93 15.22
N SER A 170 5.16 -20.62 15.35
CA SER A 170 5.35 -19.89 16.58
C SER A 170 4.05 -19.82 17.40
N ASP A 171 4.18 -19.73 18.72
CA ASP A 171 3.06 -19.47 19.63
C ASP A 171 2.62 -17.98 19.61
N GLY A 172 3.25 -17.15 18.78
CA GLY A 172 2.98 -15.72 18.66
C GLY A 172 2.06 -15.34 17.50
N ARG A 173 1.60 -14.09 17.50
CA ARG A 173 0.97 -13.46 16.34
C ARG A 173 2.02 -13.05 15.30
N ALA A 174 1.64 -12.99 14.02
CA ALA A 174 2.45 -12.37 12.99
C ALA A 174 2.64 -10.88 13.31
N ASP A 175 3.89 -10.44 13.48
CA ASP A 175 4.23 -9.06 13.82
C ASP A 175 5.51 -8.64 13.11
N LEU A 176 5.41 -8.53 11.78
CA LEU A 176 6.53 -8.11 10.93
C LEU A 176 7.13 -6.77 11.38
N ALA A 177 6.29 -5.87 11.90
CA ALA A 177 6.75 -4.61 12.45
C ALA A 177 7.67 -4.85 13.65
N ALA A 178 7.31 -5.69 14.60
CA ALA A 178 8.17 -6.01 15.73
C ALA A 178 9.39 -6.86 15.34
N ALA A 179 9.30 -7.63 14.26
CA ALA A 179 10.46 -8.32 13.72
C ALA A 179 11.54 -7.33 13.27
N LEU A 180 11.18 -6.19 12.69
CA LEU A 180 12.17 -5.20 12.28
C LEU A 180 12.69 -4.40 13.48
N GLY A 181 14.00 -4.39 13.67
CA GLY A 181 14.69 -3.62 14.68
C GLY A 181 14.64 -2.12 14.41
N TRP A 182 14.94 -1.35 15.45
CA TRP A 182 14.82 0.10 15.42
C TRP A 182 15.70 0.73 14.32
N GLY A 183 16.91 0.19 14.09
CA GLY A 183 17.83 0.70 13.08
C GLY A 183 17.27 0.54 11.67
N ALA A 184 16.73 -0.65 11.37
CA ALA A 184 16.04 -0.93 10.12
C ALA A 184 14.85 0.01 9.92
N LYS A 185 13.99 0.17 10.94
CA LYS A 185 12.84 1.08 10.91
C LYS A 185 13.24 2.54 10.68
N LEU A 186 14.23 3.05 11.41
CA LEU A 186 14.69 4.43 11.22
C LEU A 186 15.29 4.60 9.82
N SER A 187 16.11 3.65 9.37
CA SER A 187 16.71 3.71 8.03
C SER A 187 15.64 3.69 6.94
N ALA A 188 14.61 2.87 7.07
CA ALA A 188 13.48 2.79 6.15
C ALA A 188 12.67 4.07 6.17
N TRP A 189 12.38 4.64 7.34
CA TRP A 189 11.68 5.92 7.47
C TRP A 189 12.45 7.07 6.82
N VAL A 190 13.77 7.16 7.08
CA VAL A 190 14.65 8.17 6.46
C VAL A 190 14.68 7.97 4.94
N ARG A 191 14.87 6.73 4.45
CA ARG A 191 14.88 6.42 3.02
C ARG A 191 13.53 6.71 2.35
N ALA A 192 12.41 6.43 3.00
CA ALA A 192 11.08 6.73 2.47
C ALA A 192 10.86 8.24 2.34
N ARG A 193 11.40 9.05 3.27
CA ARG A 193 11.25 10.51 3.27
C ARG A 193 12.27 11.24 2.40
N LEU A 194 13.49 10.73 2.28
CA LEU A 194 14.59 11.37 1.55
C LEU A 194 14.90 10.72 0.19
N GLY A 195 14.50 9.46 0.00
CA GLY A 195 14.84 8.60 -1.13
C GLY A 195 13.71 8.36 -2.12
N ALA A 196 12.65 9.19 -2.13
CA ALA A 196 11.53 9.05 -3.09
C ALA A 196 12.00 9.01 -4.56
N ARG A 197 13.19 9.55 -4.87
CA ARG A 197 13.80 9.47 -6.19
C ARG A 197 14.24 8.05 -6.58
N SER A 198 14.78 7.26 -5.64
CA SER A 198 15.16 5.86 -5.93
C SER A 198 13.96 4.93 -6.12
N LEU A 199 12.75 5.38 -5.80
CA LEU A 199 11.51 4.69 -6.14
C LEU A 199 10.97 5.13 -7.50
N ARG A 200 11.17 6.41 -7.88
CA ARG A 200 10.78 6.95 -9.20
C ARG A 200 11.67 6.47 -10.34
N ASP A 201 12.94 6.19 -10.06
CA ASP A 201 13.92 5.74 -11.05
C ASP A 201 13.92 4.20 -11.23
N ARG A 202 12.96 3.46 -10.64
CA ARG A 202 12.82 2.02 -10.85
C ARG A 202 12.03 1.75 -12.12
N ASP A 203 12.56 0.84 -12.94
CA ASP A 203 11.82 0.24 -14.03
C ASP A 203 10.81 -0.76 -13.44
N VAL A 204 9.53 -0.42 -13.48
CA VAL A 204 8.43 -1.28 -13.04
C VAL A 204 7.64 -1.65 -14.29
N PRO A 205 7.36 -2.94 -14.54
CA PRO A 205 6.50 -3.34 -15.65
C PRO A 205 5.19 -2.57 -15.61
N ASP A 206 4.67 -2.17 -16.77
CA ASP A 206 3.41 -1.42 -16.82
C ASP A 206 2.23 -2.28 -16.33
N THR A 207 2.19 -3.55 -16.75
CA THR A 207 1.22 -4.55 -16.28
C THR A 207 1.47 -4.92 -14.83
N ALA A 208 0.47 -4.66 -13.98
CA ALA A 208 0.48 -4.99 -12.56
C ALA A 208 -0.06 -6.40 -12.28
N VAL A 209 -1.14 -6.79 -12.97
CA VAL A 209 -1.80 -8.08 -12.76
C VAL A 209 -2.45 -8.58 -14.04
N ILE A 210 -2.54 -9.90 -14.19
CA ILE A 210 -3.36 -10.55 -15.21
C ILE A 210 -4.42 -11.36 -14.49
N LEU A 211 -5.69 -11.05 -14.75
CA LEU A 211 -6.83 -11.78 -14.20
C LEU A 211 -7.53 -12.55 -15.31
N PHE A 212 -8.04 -13.73 -14.99
CA PHE A 212 -8.78 -14.55 -15.95
C PHE A 212 -10.28 -14.41 -15.72
N THR A 213 -11.02 -14.17 -16.79
CA THR A 213 -12.48 -14.14 -16.76
C THR A 213 -13.05 -15.36 -17.48
N SER A 214 -14.19 -15.86 -17.01
CA SER A 214 -14.99 -16.84 -17.75
C SER A 214 -15.58 -16.14 -18.97
N GLY A 215 -14.85 -16.14 -20.08
CA GLY A 215 -15.37 -15.66 -21.36
C GLY A 215 -16.63 -16.44 -21.73
N SER A 216 -17.50 -15.82 -22.54
CA SER A 216 -18.65 -16.50 -23.17
C SER A 216 -18.22 -17.60 -24.14
N GLU A 217 -16.98 -17.56 -24.60
CA GLU A 217 -16.29 -18.58 -25.38
C GLU A 217 -15.59 -19.51 -24.38
N ASN A 218 -15.63 -20.84 -24.57
CA ASN A 218 -15.16 -21.87 -23.61
C ASN A 218 -13.68 -21.74 -23.14
N VAL A 219 -12.95 -20.70 -23.55
CA VAL A 219 -11.57 -20.40 -23.16
C VAL A 219 -11.56 -19.13 -22.28
N PRO A 220 -11.02 -19.19 -21.06
CA PRO A 220 -10.87 -18.00 -20.21
C PRO A 220 -10.07 -16.90 -20.90
N LYS A 221 -10.54 -15.65 -20.79
CA LYS A 221 -9.84 -14.49 -21.35
C LYS A 221 -8.89 -13.90 -20.32
N ALA A 222 -7.65 -13.64 -20.71
CA ALA A 222 -6.64 -13.01 -19.87
C ALA A 222 -6.76 -11.49 -19.96
N VAL A 223 -7.02 -10.83 -18.83
CA VAL A 223 -7.20 -9.37 -18.70
C VAL A 223 -5.93 -8.77 -18.06
N PRO A 224 -4.99 -8.23 -18.85
CA PRO A 224 -3.85 -7.50 -18.32
C PRO A 224 -4.28 -6.12 -17.83
N LEU A 225 -4.09 -5.85 -16.55
CA LEU A 225 -4.33 -4.55 -15.93
C LEU A 225 -3.01 -3.89 -15.57
N THR A 226 -2.84 -2.63 -15.97
CA THR A 226 -1.66 -1.83 -15.64
C THR A 226 -1.73 -1.27 -14.22
N HIS A 227 -0.59 -0.87 -13.67
CA HIS A 227 -0.55 -0.12 -12.40
C HIS A 227 -1.43 1.13 -12.47
N ARG A 228 -1.44 1.83 -13.61
CA ARG A 228 -2.29 3.00 -13.82
C ARG A 228 -3.77 2.64 -13.78
N ASN A 229 -4.18 1.52 -14.38
CA ASN A 229 -5.58 1.11 -14.36
C ASN A 229 -6.07 0.90 -12.93
N MET A 230 -5.34 0.12 -12.15
CA MET A 230 -5.72 -0.22 -10.77
C MET A 230 -5.68 1.00 -9.84
N LEU A 231 -4.60 1.79 -9.88
CA LEU A 231 -4.46 2.95 -9.00
C LEU A 231 -5.48 4.03 -9.31
N THR A 232 -5.87 4.21 -10.58
CA THR A 232 -6.95 5.13 -10.93
C THR A 232 -8.29 4.64 -10.40
N ASN A 233 -8.61 3.34 -10.53
CA ASN A 233 -9.86 2.78 -10.01
C ASN A 233 -9.97 2.91 -8.47
N ILE A 234 -8.86 2.67 -7.76
CA ILE A 234 -8.81 2.84 -6.30
C ILE A 234 -8.98 4.31 -5.91
N ALA A 235 -8.39 5.25 -6.66
CA ALA A 235 -8.54 6.68 -6.42
C ALA A 235 -9.99 7.14 -6.63
N ASP A 236 -10.66 6.70 -7.70
CA ASP A 236 -12.07 7.03 -7.92
C ASP A 236 -12.97 6.46 -6.81
N GLY A 237 -12.71 5.21 -6.39
CA GLY A 237 -13.44 4.60 -5.29
C GLY A 237 -13.28 5.37 -3.99
N TRP A 238 -12.10 5.92 -3.71
CA TRP A 238 -11.87 6.76 -2.53
C TRP A 238 -12.78 7.99 -2.48
N ASP A 239 -13.02 8.63 -3.63
CA ASP A 239 -13.88 9.83 -3.68
C ASP A 239 -15.37 9.51 -3.45
N CYS A 240 -15.77 8.24 -3.56
CA CYS A 240 -17.15 7.79 -3.37
C CYS A 240 -17.48 7.42 -1.90
N PHE A 241 -16.46 7.20 -1.08
CA PHE A 241 -16.62 6.69 0.28
C PHE A 241 -16.01 7.64 1.32
N SER A 242 -16.72 7.90 2.42
CA SER A 242 -16.20 8.70 3.53
C SER A 242 -15.34 7.83 4.44
N ILE A 243 -14.17 7.41 3.95
CA ILE A 243 -13.26 6.54 4.69
C ILE A 243 -12.33 7.37 5.59
N SER A 244 -12.18 6.91 6.84
CA SER A 244 -11.30 7.52 7.85
C SER A 244 -10.24 6.53 8.34
N PRO A 245 -9.12 7.00 8.91
CA PRO A 245 -8.14 6.13 9.56
C PRO A 245 -8.68 5.34 10.77
N ALA A 246 -9.87 5.68 11.27
CA ALA A 246 -10.54 4.93 12.33
C ALA A 246 -11.27 3.69 11.79
N ASP A 247 -11.42 3.58 10.47
CA ASP A 247 -12.09 2.45 9.84
C ASP A 247 -11.24 1.19 9.82
N SER A 248 -11.94 0.07 9.75
CA SER A 248 -11.34 -1.23 9.51
C SER A 248 -12.22 -2.08 8.61
N MET A 249 -11.57 -2.87 7.74
CA MET A 249 -12.24 -3.69 6.74
C MET A 249 -12.18 -5.17 7.09
N LEU A 250 -13.30 -5.88 6.92
CA LEU A 250 -13.26 -7.34 6.79
C LEU A 250 -13.06 -7.70 5.30
N GLY A 251 -11.91 -8.25 4.97
CA GLY A 251 -11.59 -8.78 3.65
C GLY A 251 -11.91 -10.28 3.56
N LEU A 252 -12.98 -10.63 2.85
CA LEU A 252 -13.39 -12.03 2.64
C LEU A 252 -13.47 -12.43 1.17
N LEU A 253 -13.42 -11.43 0.27
CA LEU A 253 -13.55 -11.68 -1.15
C LEU A 253 -12.27 -12.34 -1.70
N PRO A 254 -12.39 -13.34 -2.59
CA PRO A 254 -11.22 -14.05 -3.10
C PRO A 254 -10.27 -13.15 -3.91
N PRO A 255 -8.94 -13.23 -3.69
CA PRO A 255 -7.95 -12.39 -4.36
C PRO A 255 -7.80 -12.68 -5.86
N PHE A 256 -8.24 -13.85 -6.33
CA PHE A 256 -8.22 -14.18 -7.76
C PHE A 256 -9.37 -13.51 -8.54
N HIS A 257 -10.32 -12.90 -7.85
CA HIS A 257 -11.40 -12.12 -8.46
C HIS A 257 -11.07 -10.62 -8.36
N SER A 258 -11.29 -9.85 -9.42
CA SER A 258 -10.94 -8.42 -9.49
C SER A 258 -11.54 -7.57 -8.35
N PHE A 259 -12.79 -7.87 -7.98
CA PHE A 259 -13.46 -7.25 -6.81
C PHE A 259 -12.73 -7.55 -5.49
N GLY A 260 -12.29 -8.80 -5.26
CA GLY A 260 -11.56 -9.16 -4.06
C GLY A 260 -10.14 -8.59 -4.02
N LEU A 261 -9.41 -8.70 -5.14
CA LEU A 261 -8.07 -8.11 -5.26
C LEU A 261 -8.09 -6.61 -5.00
N THR A 262 -8.95 -5.88 -5.72
CA THR A 262 -8.92 -4.42 -5.70
C THR A 262 -9.51 -3.88 -4.40
N VAL A 263 -10.71 -4.33 -4.02
CA VAL A 263 -11.45 -3.72 -2.91
C VAL A 263 -11.04 -4.29 -1.56
N SER A 264 -10.78 -5.61 -1.46
CA SER A 264 -10.42 -6.22 -0.16
C SER A 264 -8.94 -6.15 0.17
N ILE A 265 -8.04 -6.02 -0.82
CA ILE A 265 -6.59 -6.07 -0.58
C ILE A 265 -5.92 -4.74 -0.95
N LEU A 266 -6.01 -4.31 -2.20
CA LEU A 266 -5.24 -3.16 -2.66
C LEU A 266 -5.77 -1.83 -2.11
N LEU A 267 -7.09 -1.63 -2.09
CA LEU A 267 -7.72 -0.43 -1.55
C LEU A 267 -7.31 -0.16 -0.09
N PRO A 268 -7.47 -1.10 0.88
CA PRO A 268 -7.02 -0.85 2.24
C PRO A 268 -5.50 -0.63 2.34
N MET A 269 -4.70 -1.31 1.52
CA MET A 269 -3.25 -1.07 1.49
C MET A 269 -2.88 0.33 0.99
N CYS A 270 -3.50 0.80 -0.10
CA CYS A 270 -3.27 2.12 -0.67
C CYS A 270 -3.72 3.25 0.27
N LEU A 271 -4.79 3.01 1.04
CA LEU A 271 -5.39 3.99 1.94
C LEU A 271 -4.87 3.90 3.39
N GLY A 272 -4.07 2.89 3.70
CA GLY A 272 -3.55 2.64 5.05
C GLY A 272 -4.64 2.20 6.04
N LEU A 273 -5.69 1.55 5.56
CA LEU A 273 -6.77 1.01 6.41
C LEU A 273 -6.35 -0.28 7.07
N ARG A 274 -6.85 -0.48 8.29
CA ARG A 274 -6.72 -1.75 8.98
C ARG A 274 -7.62 -2.76 8.29
N ALA A 275 -7.10 -3.94 7.98
CA ALA A 275 -7.89 -5.02 7.40
C ALA A 275 -7.66 -6.32 8.16
N VAL A 276 -8.73 -7.10 8.30
CA VAL A 276 -8.69 -8.48 8.82
C VAL A 276 -9.26 -9.40 7.75
N TYR A 277 -8.67 -10.58 7.59
CA TYR A 277 -8.96 -11.46 6.45
C TYR A 277 -9.49 -12.82 6.86
N HIS A 278 -10.53 -13.28 6.17
CA HIS A 278 -11.04 -14.64 6.30
C HIS A 278 -11.00 -15.35 4.93
N PRO A 279 -10.39 -16.54 4.82
CA PRO A 279 -10.17 -17.19 3.53
C PRO A 279 -11.44 -17.77 2.89
N ASN A 280 -12.50 -18.02 3.67
CA ASN A 280 -13.73 -18.64 3.16
C ASN A 280 -14.91 -17.65 3.16
N PRO A 281 -15.26 -17.01 2.02
CA PRO A 281 -16.39 -16.08 1.95
C PRO A 281 -17.75 -16.71 2.26
N THR A 282 -17.86 -18.04 2.26
CA THR A 282 -19.11 -18.77 2.55
C THR A 282 -19.32 -19.05 4.04
N ASP A 283 -18.30 -18.87 4.87
CA ASP A 283 -18.42 -19.03 6.32
C ASP A 283 -18.99 -17.76 6.98
N GLY A 284 -20.31 -17.62 6.85
CA GLY A 284 -21.01 -16.46 7.41
C GLY A 284 -20.90 -16.32 8.93
N ALA A 285 -20.71 -17.44 9.64
CA ALA A 285 -20.57 -17.43 11.10
C ALA A 285 -19.21 -16.87 11.52
N ALA A 286 -18.13 -17.35 10.90
CA ALA A 286 -16.79 -16.80 11.10
C ALA A 286 -16.73 -15.32 10.71
N GLY A 287 -17.36 -14.94 9.58
CA GLY A 287 -17.46 -13.54 9.17
C GLY A 287 -18.09 -12.65 10.26
N GLY A 288 -19.21 -13.09 10.84
CA GLY A 288 -19.86 -12.40 11.97
C GLY A 288 -18.99 -12.27 13.21
N GLU A 289 -18.34 -13.35 13.63
CA GLU A 289 -17.42 -13.34 14.78
C GLU A 289 -16.25 -12.39 14.55
N MET A 290 -15.70 -12.35 13.34
CA MET A 290 -14.59 -11.48 13.01
C MET A 290 -15.00 -10.00 12.99
N ILE A 291 -16.19 -9.68 12.47
CA ILE A 291 -16.75 -8.32 12.57
C ILE A 291 -16.83 -7.91 14.04
N HIS A 292 -17.36 -8.78 14.90
CA HIS A 292 -17.50 -8.50 16.33
C HIS A 292 -16.14 -8.35 17.04
N ALA A 293 -15.20 -9.26 16.80
CA ALA A 293 -13.92 -9.34 17.48
C ALA A 293 -12.98 -8.19 17.08
N TYR A 294 -12.91 -7.88 15.78
CA TYR A 294 -12.00 -6.86 15.25
C TYR A 294 -12.64 -5.49 15.06
N LYS A 295 -13.94 -5.37 15.35
CA LYS A 295 -14.74 -4.14 15.17
C LYS A 295 -14.65 -3.63 13.73
N ALA A 296 -14.77 -4.54 12.77
CA ALA A 296 -14.81 -4.18 11.35
C ALA A 296 -15.95 -3.19 11.10
N THR A 297 -15.64 -2.09 10.40
CA THR A 297 -16.58 -1.01 10.08
C THR A 297 -17.04 -1.07 8.63
N ILE A 298 -16.22 -1.64 7.75
CA ILE A 298 -16.46 -1.77 6.31
C ILE A 298 -16.48 -3.25 5.92
N LEU A 299 -17.47 -3.62 5.11
CA LEU A 299 -17.59 -4.96 4.52
C LEU A 299 -17.98 -4.86 3.05
N ALA A 300 -17.20 -5.48 2.17
CA ALA A 300 -17.54 -5.67 0.76
C ALA A 300 -17.87 -7.14 0.48
N GLY A 301 -18.92 -7.39 -0.31
CA GLY A 301 -19.37 -8.75 -0.58
C GLY A 301 -20.34 -8.85 -1.74
N THR A 302 -20.56 -10.07 -2.24
CA THR A 302 -21.72 -10.33 -3.10
C THR A 302 -22.99 -10.40 -2.25
N PRO A 303 -24.18 -10.15 -2.82
CA PRO A 303 -25.45 -10.33 -2.10
C PRO A 303 -25.57 -11.72 -1.44
N THR A 304 -25.00 -12.74 -2.07
CA THR A 304 -24.93 -14.12 -1.56
C THR A 304 -24.10 -14.21 -0.28
N PHE A 305 -22.87 -13.69 -0.27
CA PHE A 305 -22.01 -13.72 0.93
C PHE A 305 -22.56 -12.85 2.06
N LEU A 306 -23.05 -11.64 1.73
CA LEU A 306 -23.68 -10.74 2.69
C LEU A 306 -24.90 -11.39 3.36
N SER A 307 -25.74 -12.07 2.58
CA SER A 307 -26.89 -12.82 3.12
C SER A 307 -26.44 -13.93 4.07
N GLY A 308 -25.36 -14.65 3.73
CA GLY A 308 -24.79 -15.70 4.57
C GLY A 308 -24.40 -15.19 5.95
N ILE A 309 -23.67 -14.07 5.99
CA ILE A 309 -23.22 -13.42 7.24
C ILE A 309 -24.41 -12.93 8.07
N VAL A 310 -25.35 -12.20 7.46
CA VAL A 310 -26.51 -11.62 8.17
C VAL A 310 -27.43 -12.72 8.73
N ARG A 311 -27.54 -13.86 8.04
CA ARG A 311 -28.31 -15.02 8.51
C ARG A 311 -27.61 -15.72 9.69
N ALA A 312 -26.29 -15.86 9.64
CA ALA A 312 -25.51 -16.58 10.65
C ALA A 312 -25.19 -15.73 11.91
N SER A 313 -25.32 -14.40 11.83
CA SER A 313 -24.86 -13.48 12.87
C SER A 313 -25.98 -12.75 13.59
N GLY A 314 -25.85 -12.58 14.91
CA GLY A 314 -26.71 -11.71 15.72
C GLY A 314 -26.49 -10.21 15.45
N ALA A 315 -27.42 -9.35 15.90
CA ALA A 315 -27.27 -7.89 15.73
C ALA A 315 -26.11 -7.33 16.58
N ASP A 316 -25.85 -7.97 17.71
CA ASP A 316 -24.70 -7.76 18.60
C ASP A 316 -23.35 -7.96 17.90
N LYS A 317 -23.29 -8.85 16.91
CA LYS A 317 -22.05 -9.13 16.18
C LYS A 317 -21.76 -8.13 15.07
N LEU A 318 -22.80 -7.58 14.45
CA LEU A 318 -22.66 -6.71 13.29
C LEU A 318 -22.71 -5.21 13.63
N GLY A 319 -22.86 -4.86 14.91
CA GLY A 319 -23.08 -3.49 15.36
C GLY A 319 -21.99 -2.47 15.02
N SER A 320 -20.76 -2.91 14.72
CA SER A 320 -19.67 -2.01 14.31
C SER A 320 -19.71 -1.60 12.84
N LEU A 321 -20.47 -2.31 11.99
CA LEU A 321 -20.57 -1.99 10.58
C LEU A 321 -21.24 -0.63 10.39
N ARG A 322 -20.57 0.26 9.65
CA ARG A 322 -21.15 1.51 9.15
C ARG A 322 -21.38 1.49 7.65
N LEU A 323 -20.60 0.70 6.91
CA LEU A 323 -20.63 0.68 5.44
C LEU A 323 -20.57 -0.76 4.92
N VAL A 324 -21.54 -1.11 4.09
CA VAL A 324 -21.57 -2.37 3.34
C VAL A 324 -21.64 -2.08 1.86
N ILE A 325 -20.73 -2.65 1.08
CA ILE A 325 -20.69 -2.53 -0.37
C ILE A 325 -21.07 -3.88 -0.99
N SER A 326 -22.18 -3.89 -1.70
CA SER A 326 -22.65 -5.02 -2.49
C SER A 326 -22.17 -4.88 -3.94
N GLY A 327 -21.66 -5.96 -4.52
CA GLY A 327 -21.22 -5.95 -5.93
C GLY A 327 -21.20 -7.34 -6.55
N ALA A 328 -20.79 -7.39 -7.83
CA ALA A 328 -20.68 -8.58 -8.69
C ALA A 328 -22.00 -9.31 -9.05
N GLU A 329 -23.09 -9.04 -8.33
CA GLU A 329 -24.44 -9.52 -8.66
C GLU A 329 -25.46 -8.41 -8.33
N LYS A 330 -26.60 -8.39 -9.03
CA LYS A 330 -27.71 -7.50 -8.69
C LYS A 330 -28.19 -7.77 -7.26
N CYS A 331 -28.19 -6.75 -6.41
CA CYS A 331 -28.59 -6.92 -5.01
C CYS A 331 -30.12 -6.96 -4.88
N PRO A 332 -30.71 -8.06 -4.37
CA PRO A 332 -32.15 -8.14 -4.17
C PRO A 332 -32.59 -7.38 -2.91
N ASP A 333 -33.77 -6.76 -2.94
CA ASP A 333 -34.37 -5.99 -1.82
C ASP A 333 -34.38 -6.72 -0.47
N ARG A 334 -34.41 -8.05 -0.48
CA ARG A 334 -34.33 -8.86 0.74
C ARG A 334 -33.01 -8.66 1.51
N VAL A 335 -31.90 -8.42 0.81
CA VAL A 335 -30.57 -8.19 1.43
C VAL A 335 -30.55 -6.82 2.10
N TYR A 336 -30.97 -5.77 1.39
CA TYR A 336 -31.13 -4.42 1.94
C TYR A 336 -32.01 -4.43 3.20
N ARG A 337 -33.18 -5.07 3.15
CA ARG A 337 -34.09 -5.18 4.30
C ARG A 337 -33.48 -5.97 5.47
N ALA A 338 -32.72 -7.03 5.18
CA ALA A 338 -32.07 -7.83 6.21
C ALA A 338 -30.96 -7.03 6.92
N LEU A 339 -30.14 -6.31 6.15
CA LEU A 339 -29.10 -5.42 6.68
C LEU A 339 -29.70 -4.27 7.48
N ALA A 340 -30.72 -3.57 6.96
CA ALA A 340 -31.38 -2.48 7.68
C ALA A 340 -32.00 -2.93 9.02
N ARG A 341 -32.51 -4.16 9.10
CA ARG A 341 -33.05 -4.73 10.35
C ARG A 341 -31.96 -5.12 11.34
N ARG A 342 -30.82 -5.62 10.85
CA ARG A 342 -29.75 -6.17 11.70
C ARG A 342 -28.73 -5.11 12.10
N CYS A 343 -28.51 -4.11 11.25
CA CYS A 343 -27.53 -3.04 11.36
C CYS A 343 -28.15 -1.71 10.87
N PRO A 344 -29.08 -1.11 11.62
CA PRO A 344 -29.84 0.07 11.17
C PRO A 344 -28.97 1.31 10.90
N GLN A 345 -27.77 1.37 11.50
CA GLN A 345 -26.79 2.43 11.32
C GLN A 345 -25.88 2.23 10.08
N THR A 346 -26.02 1.11 9.37
CA THR A 346 -25.15 0.77 8.23
C THR A 346 -25.71 1.32 6.93
N THR A 347 -24.90 2.11 6.23
CA THR A 347 -25.15 2.49 4.83
C THR A 347 -24.84 1.30 3.93
N VAL A 348 -25.78 0.93 3.06
CA VAL A 348 -25.60 -0.15 2.08
C VAL A 348 -25.54 0.45 0.69
N LEU A 349 -24.41 0.26 0.02
CA LEU A 349 -24.16 0.74 -1.34
C LEU A 349 -24.11 -0.46 -2.28
N GLU A 350 -24.63 -0.29 -3.48
CA GLU A 350 -24.42 -1.22 -4.59
C GLU A 350 -23.53 -0.56 -5.64
N GLY A 351 -22.63 -1.35 -6.20
CA GLY A 351 -21.73 -0.95 -7.27
C GLY A 351 -21.73 -1.95 -8.41
N TYR A 352 -21.44 -1.45 -9.60
CA TYR A 352 -21.27 -2.21 -10.81
C TYR A 352 -19.81 -2.15 -11.27
N GLY A 353 -19.33 -3.26 -11.79
CA GLY A 353 -17.97 -3.36 -12.27
C GLY A 353 -17.71 -4.61 -13.07
N VAL A 354 -16.69 -4.52 -13.92
CA VAL A 354 -16.18 -5.59 -14.77
C VAL A 354 -14.66 -5.60 -14.68
N THR A 355 -14.05 -6.78 -14.79
CA THR A 355 -12.61 -6.95 -14.57
C THR A 355 -11.77 -6.05 -15.47
N GLU A 356 -12.24 -5.81 -16.70
CA GLU A 356 -11.67 -4.96 -17.74
C GLU A 356 -11.63 -3.46 -17.36
N CYS A 357 -12.32 -3.04 -16.29
CA CYS A 357 -12.34 -1.67 -15.77
C CYS A 357 -11.72 -1.54 -14.36
N SER A 358 -11.05 -2.58 -13.88
CA SER A 358 -10.19 -2.60 -12.69
C SER A 358 -10.78 -2.46 -11.27
N PRO A 359 -11.97 -2.93 -10.88
CA PRO A 359 -13.14 -3.30 -11.66
C PRO A 359 -14.27 -2.26 -11.63
N ILE A 360 -14.22 -1.27 -10.74
CA ILE A 360 -15.38 -0.44 -10.40
C ILE A 360 -15.70 0.49 -11.57
N VAL A 361 -16.91 0.39 -12.11
CA VAL A 361 -17.39 1.26 -13.19
C VAL A 361 -18.36 2.31 -12.64
N ALA A 362 -19.26 1.89 -11.75
CA ALA A 362 -20.23 2.77 -11.11
C ALA A 362 -20.49 2.34 -9.66
N VAL A 363 -20.80 3.30 -8.79
CA VAL A 363 -21.19 3.02 -7.40
C VAL A 363 -22.12 4.12 -6.88
N ASN A 364 -23.01 3.77 -5.96
CA ASN A 364 -23.73 4.80 -5.21
C ASN A 364 -22.75 5.50 -4.26
N HIS A 365 -22.84 6.82 -4.15
CA HIS A 365 -22.06 7.58 -3.18
C HIS A 365 -22.61 7.39 -1.76
N GLU A 366 -21.73 7.43 -0.76
CA GLU A 366 -22.11 7.23 0.64
C GLU A 366 -23.06 8.33 1.18
N ASP A 367 -22.96 9.55 0.67
CA ASP A 367 -23.80 10.70 1.05
C ASP A 367 -25.19 10.71 0.36
N SER A 368 -25.33 9.97 -0.74
CA SER A 368 -26.60 9.82 -1.47
C SER A 368 -26.89 8.36 -1.86
N PRO A 369 -27.04 7.45 -0.88
CA PRO A 369 -27.26 6.03 -1.16
C PRO A 369 -28.64 5.80 -1.77
N ARG A 370 -28.71 5.00 -2.84
CA ARG A 370 -29.96 4.59 -3.47
C ARG A 370 -29.99 3.09 -3.69
N ALA A 371 -30.92 2.43 -3.02
CA ALA A 371 -31.05 0.98 -3.10
C ALA A 371 -31.57 0.53 -4.47
N GLY A 372 -31.00 -0.55 -5.00
CA GLY A 372 -31.41 -1.16 -6.27
C GLY A 372 -30.89 -0.44 -7.52
N THR A 373 -30.06 0.59 -7.36
CA THR A 373 -29.31 1.25 -8.44
C THR A 373 -27.84 0.91 -8.33
N ILE A 374 -27.14 0.90 -9.47
CA ILE A 374 -25.68 0.69 -9.50
C ILE A 374 -24.88 1.99 -9.25
N GLY A 375 -25.60 3.11 -9.11
CA GLY A 375 -25.06 4.44 -8.83
C GLY A 375 -24.43 5.11 -10.05
N GLN A 376 -23.56 6.09 -9.77
CA GLN A 376 -22.97 6.95 -10.79
C GLN A 376 -21.66 6.38 -11.31
N VAL A 377 -21.36 6.65 -12.58
CA VAL A 377 -20.10 6.27 -13.22
C VAL A 377 -18.92 6.97 -12.52
N MET A 378 -17.83 6.23 -12.32
CA MET A 378 -16.62 6.74 -11.66
C MET A 378 -16.08 8.00 -12.33
N GLY A 379 -15.57 8.95 -11.54
CA GLY A 379 -15.19 10.29 -12.03
C GLY A 379 -14.09 10.29 -13.11
N SER A 380 -13.24 9.27 -13.20
CA SER A 380 -12.25 9.15 -14.27
C SER A 380 -12.80 8.54 -15.58
N LEU A 381 -14.01 7.98 -15.55
CA LEU A 381 -14.64 7.33 -16.68
C LEU A 381 -15.60 8.26 -17.42
N GLU A 382 -15.53 8.24 -18.74
CA GLU A 382 -16.61 8.68 -19.62
C GLU A 382 -17.51 7.47 -19.92
N TYR A 383 -18.81 7.69 -20.14
CA TYR A 383 -19.73 6.65 -20.60
C TYR A 383 -20.67 7.10 -21.73
N ALA A 384 -21.24 6.11 -22.43
CA ALA A 384 -22.31 6.29 -23.38
C ALA A 384 -23.25 5.08 -23.35
N LEU A 385 -24.54 5.31 -23.58
CA LEU A 385 -25.53 4.24 -23.75
C LEU A 385 -25.92 4.14 -25.22
N VAL A 386 -25.74 2.96 -25.81
CA VAL A 386 -26.01 2.73 -27.22
C VAL A 386 -26.96 1.56 -27.45
N ASP A 387 -27.78 1.67 -28.49
CA ASP A 387 -28.62 0.56 -28.92
C ASP A 387 -27.75 -0.61 -29.40
N PRO A 388 -28.03 -1.86 -28.96
CA PRO A 388 -27.18 -3.00 -29.23
C PRO A 388 -27.05 -3.35 -30.72
N GLN A 389 -28.03 -3.00 -31.55
CA GLN A 389 -28.09 -3.37 -32.96
C GLN A 389 -27.58 -2.26 -33.87
N THR A 390 -27.94 -1.01 -33.58
CA THR A 390 -27.66 0.14 -34.43
C THR A 390 -26.41 0.91 -34.00
N ASN A 391 -25.91 0.66 -32.78
CA ASN A 391 -24.80 1.39 -32.15
C ASN A 391 -25.02 2.92 -32.09
N ARG A 392 -26.28 3.36 -32.12
CA ARG A 392 -26.68 4.76 -31.96
C ARG A 392 -26.98 5.04 -30.50
N ARG A 393 -26.78 6.29 -30.06
CA ARG A 393 -27.13 6.72 -28.71
C ARG A 393 -28.62 6.48 -28.44
N VAL A 394 -28.95 5.91 -27.28
CA VAL A 394 -30.35 5.75 -26.84
C VAL A 394 -30.89 7.07 -26.26
N ALA A 395 -32.23 7.22 -26.20
CA ALA A 395 -32.82 8.36 -25.53
C ALA A 395 -32.67 8.24 -23.99
N PRO A 396 -32.71 9.35 -23.23
CA PRO A 396 -32.71 9.29 -21.76
C PRO A 396 -33.83 8.39 -21.23
N GLY A 397 -33.54 7.54 -20.26
CA GLY A 397 -34.46 6.55 -19.71
C GLY A 397 -34.58 5.25 -20.50
N ASP A 398 -34.14 5.22 -21.77
CA ASP A 398 -34.15 3.99 -22.57
C ASP A 398 -32.97 3.08 -22.20
N ARG A 399 -33.20 1.77 -22.40
CA ARG A 399 -32.19 0.75 -22.12
C ARG A 399 -31.15 0.72 -23.23
N GLY A 400 -29.87 0.85 -22.88
CA GLY A 400 -28.75 0.79 -23.80
C GLY A 400 -27.59 -0.05 -23.28
N VAL A 401 -26.71 -0.47 -24.18
CA VAL A 401 -25.43 -1.11 -23.83
C VAL A 401 -24.49 -0.05 -23.30
N LEU A 402 -23.90 -0.32 -22.14
CA LEU A 402 -22.95 0.59 -21.51
C LEU A 402 -21.59 0.52 -22.22
N LEU A 403 -21.19 1.66 -22.79
CA LEU A 403 -19.84 1.91 -23.29
C LEU A 403 -19.09 2.73 -22.25
N VAL A 404 -17.83 2.37 -21.98
CA VAL A 404 -16.97 3.11 -21.05
C VAL A 404 -15.61 3.39 -21.64
N ARG A 405 -15.03 4.52 -21.26
CA ARG A 405 -13.70 4.94 -21.70
C ARG A 405 -13.02 5.71 -20.58
N GLY A 406 -11.79 5.34 -20.26
CA GLY A 406 -11.00 6.08 -19.28
C GLY A 406 -9.76 5.32 -18.83
N PRO A 407 -8.98 5.90 -17.92
CA PRO A 407 -7.69 5.37 -17.49
C PRO A 407 -7.77 4.09 -16.65
N SER A 408 -8.93 3.71 -16.11
CA SER A 408 -9.14 2.43 -15.41
C SER A 408 -9.46 1.25 -16.34
N VAL A 409 -9.75 1.53 -17.63
CA VAL A 409 -10.05 0.53 -18.66
C VAL A 409 -8.75 -0.11 -19.16
N PHE A 410 -8.73 -1.43 -19.25
CA PHE A 410 -7.60 -2.22 -19.76
C PHE A 410 -7.26 -1.91 -21.24
N GLY A 411 -6.13 -2.43 -21.73
CA GLY A 411 -5.69 -2.24 -23.12
C GLY A 411 -6.22 -3.27 -24.13
N GLY A 412 -6.92 -4.30 -23.67
CA GLY A 412 -7.31 -5.47 -24.48
C GLY A 412 -6.87 -6.78 -23.87
N TYR A 413 -7.43 -7.89 -24.36
CA TYR A 413 -7.12 -9.22 -23.84
C TYR A 413 -5.74 -9.71 -24.31
N LEU A 414 -5.01 -10.37 -23.43
CA LEU A 414 -3.70 -10.95 -23.76
C LEU A 414 -3.88 -12.21 -24.61
N ASN A 415 -3.14 -12.30 -25.73
CA ASN A 415 -3.13 -13.45 -26.65
C ASN A 415 -4.54 -13.86 -27.11
N TYR A 416 -5.39 -12.89 -27.45
CA TYR A 416 -6.77 -13.12 -27.89
C TYR A 416 -6.94 -12.86 -29.38
N ASP A 417 -7.33 -13.89 -30.12
CA ASP A 417 -7.53 -13.85 -31.57
C ASP A 417 -8.99 -13.54 -31.97
N GLY A 418 -9.87 -13.31 -31.00
CA GLY A 418 -11.28 -12.96 -31.24
C GLY A 418 -11.50 -11.48 -31.54
N PRO A 419 -12.76 -11.05 -31.73
CA PRO A 419 -13.09 -9.67 -32.03
C PRO A 419 -12.68 -8.73 -30.90
N SER A 420 -12.16 -7.55 -31.25
CA SER A 420 -11.85 -6.52 -30.26
C SER A 420 -13.10 -6.19 -29.43
N PRO A 421 -12.98 -6.09 -28.09
CA PRO A 421 -14.08 -5.64 -27.24
C PRO A 421 -14.27 -4.12 -27.31
N PHE A 422 -13.42 -3.41 -28.06
CA PHE A 422 -13.52 -1.98 -28.27
C PHE A 422 -14.31 -1.65 -29.54
N VAL A 423 -15.18 -0.66 -29.45
CA VAL A 423 -16.01 -0.16 -30.54
C VAL A 423 -15.75 1.32 -30.78
N GLU A 424 -15.85 1.75 -32.04
CA GLU A 424 -15.84 3.16 -32.37
C GLU A 424 -17.24 3.77 -32.13
N PHE A 425 -17.27 4.88 -31.41
CA PHE A 425 -18.49 5.65 -31.17
C PHE A 425 -18.13 7.12 -30.94
N ASP A 426 -18.82 8.03 -31.64
CA ASP A 426 -18.54 9.48 -31.65
C ASP A 426 -17.05 9.82 -31.90
N GLY A 427 -16.41 9.10 -32.83
CA GLY A 427 -15.01 9.30 -33.22
C GLY A 427 -13.98 8.92 -32.15
N ARG A 428 -14.38 8.17 -31.12
CA ARG A 428 -13.53 7.66 -30.05
C ARG A 428 -13.66 6.15 -29.93
N GLN A 429 -12.64 5.49 -29.38
CA GLN A 429 -12.67 4.07 -29.04
C GLN A 429 -13.19 3.88 -27.62
N TRP A 430 -14.18 3.00 -27.45
CA TRP A 430 -14.84 2.71 -26.19
C TRP A 430 -14.81 1.23 -25.90
N TYR A 431 -14.64 0.85 -24.63
CA TYR A 431 -14.85 -0.53 -24.22
C TYR A 431 -16.35 -0.80 -24.13
N ARG A 432 -16.81 -1.86 -24.80
CA ARG A 432 -18.21 -2.31 -24.76
C ARG A 432 -18.36 -3.37 -23.68
N THR A 433 -19.00 -3.01 -22.56
CA THR A 433 -19.19 -3.91 -21.41
C THR A 433 -20.04 -5.14 -21.75
N GLY A 434 -20.99 -4.98 -22.68
CA GLY A 434 -21.98 -6.01 -23.01
C GLY A 434 -23.21 -5.97 -22.10
N ASP A 435 -23.19 -5.19 -21.03
CA ASP A 435 -24.29 -5.06 -20.08
C ASP A 435 -25.27 -3.97 -20.49
N LEU A 436 -26.55 -4.22 -20.20
CA LEU A 436 -27.66 -3.32 -20.50
C LEU A 436 -28.08 -2.56 -19.25
N VAL A 437 -28.08 -1.24 -19.35
CA VAL A 437 -28.42 -0.33 -18.26
C VAL A 437 -29.41 0.73 -18.73
N THR A 438 -30.04 1.41 -17.78
CA THR A 438 -30.90 2.58 -17.98
C THR A 438 -30.39 3.69 -17.09
N GLU A 439 -30.27 4.88 -17.64
CA GLU A 439 -29.92 6.11 -16.93
C GLU A 439 -31.21 6.84 -16.53
N ASP A 440 -31.22 7.42 -15.32
CA ASP A 440 -32.29 8.31 -14.90
C ASP A 440 -31.81 9.77 -14.82
N ASP A 441 -32.69 10.68 -14.44
CA ASP A 441 -32.38 12.13 -14.40
C ASP A 441 -31.23 12.49 -13.43
N GLY A 442 -30.84 11.58 -12.53
CA GLY A 442 -29.74 11.75 -11.58
C GLY A 442 -28.37 11.31 -12.11
N GLY A 443 -28.31 10.74 -13.32
CA GLY A 443 -27.10 10.13 -13.89
C GLY A 443 -26.94 8.68 -13.47
#